data_AF-A0A024FVG6-F1
#
_entry.id   AF-A0A024FVG6-F1
#
_cell.length_a   1.000
_cell.length_b   1.000
_cell.length_c   1.000
_cell.angle_alpha   90.00
_cell.angle_beta   90.00
_cell.angle_gamma   90.00
#
_symmetry.space_group_name_H-M   'P 1'
#
loop_
_entity.id
_entity.type
_entity.pdbx_description
1 polymer ?
#
loop_
_entity_poly.entity_id
_entity_poly.type
_entity_poly.pdbx_seq_one_letter_code
_entity_poly.pdbx_strand_id
1 'polypeptide(L)'
;MVTPKHENVGNVRVCCRLRPLPTSNQDERKCVRTSDKIVHYQREIFSDEFQYDHVFTEEDDQLTVFDAGARPAVEDIMDGYNSTILAYRQTSSGKTFTMQGDDTDRPADHGIVPRTATIKLSCVEMYMEQVFDLLSPQRGGMKLRIREDARRGLFWVPDRLYHGWI
;
A
#
# COMPACT_ATOMS: atom_id res chain seq x y z
N MET A 1 0.86 30.37 17.33
CA MET A 1 2.18 29.74 17.11
C MET A 1 1.92 28.28 16.77
N VAL A 2 2.06 27.90 15.50
CA VAL A 2 1.84 26.53 15.02
C VAL A 2 3.15 25.79 15.21
N THR A 3 3.16 24.76 16.04
CA THR A 3 4.31 23.84 16.19
C THR A 3 4.58 23.15 14.85
N PRO A 4 5.84 22.99 14.41
CA PRO A 4 6.13 22.22 13.21
C PRO A 4 5.73 20.77 13.47
N LYS A 5 4.84 20.22 12.64
CA LYS A 5 4.35 18.83 12.77
C LYS A 5 5.38 17.76 12.41
N HIS A 6 6.47 18.13 11.72
CA HIS A 6 7.44 17.18 11.18
C HIS A 6 8.79 17.26 11.89
N GLU A 7 8.95 16.50 12.97
CA GLU A 7 10.25 16.23 13.59
C GLU A 7 10.93 14.99 12.98
N ASN A 8 10.23 14.23 12.11
CA ASN A 8 10.70 12.99 11.47
C ASN A 8 10.59 13.04 9.94
N VAL A 9 11.22 14.02 9.29
CA VAL A 9 11.31 14.05 7.82
C VAL A 9 12.31 12.96 7.39
N GLY A 10 11.81 11.89 6.76
CA GLY A 10 12.65 10.91 6.05
C GLY A 10 12.79 9.52 6.66
N ASN A 11 12.15 9.22 7.80
CA ASN A 11 12.18 7.86 8.35
C ASN A 11 11.20 6.93 7.63
N VAL A 12 11.72 5.77 7.19
CA VAL A 12 10.89 4.69 6.67
C VAL A 12 10.09 4.10 7.82
N ARG A 13 8.76 4.06 7.67
CA ARG A 13 7.85 3.40 8.60
C ARG A 13 7.48 2.02 8.10
N VAL A 14 7.58 1.03 8.98
CA VAL A 14 7.28 -0.37 8.69
C VAL A 14 6.11 -0.81 9.57
N CYS A 15 4.98 -1.08 8.94
CA CYS A 15 3.80 -1.62 9.60
C CYS A 15 3.60 -3.10 9.24
N CYS A 16 3.22 -3.92 10.21
CA CYS A 16 2.85 -5.31 9.98
C CYS A 16 1.33 -5.46 10.07
N ARG A 17 0.68 -6.14 9.11
CA ARG A 17 -0.75 -6.46 9.18
C ARG A 17 -0.99 -7.96 9.16
N LEU A 18 -1.62 -8.49 10.20
CA LEU A 18 -2.06 -9.87 10.26
C LEU A 18 -3.41 -10.03 9.55
N ARG A 19 -3.51 -11.08 8.73
CA ARG A 19 -4.75 -11.43 8.03
C ARG A 19 -5.60 -12.33 8.93
N PRO A 20 -6.94 -12.15 8.97
CA PRO A 20 -7.84 -13.11 9.61
C PRO A 20 -7.63 -14.54 9.11
N LEU A 21 -7.49 -15.49 10.04
CA LEU A 21 -7.41 -16.90 9.69
C LEU A 21 -8.78 -17.39 9.15
N PRO A 22 -8.80 -18.21 8.10
CA PRO A 22 -10.03 -18.84 7.66
C PRO A 22 -10.60 -19.72 8.78
N THR A 23 -11.93 -19.79 8.89
CA THR A 23 -12.65 -20.49 9.96
C THR A 23 -12.27 -21.97 10.09
N SER A 24 -11.80 -22.60 9.01
CA SER A 24 -11.31 -23.98 8.99
C SER A 24 -10.04 -24.21 9.83
N ASN A 25 -9.31 -23.14 10.15
CA ASN A 25 -7.99 -23.20 10.76
C ASN A 25 -7.95 -22.54 12.15
N GLN A 26 -9.10 -22.29 12.79
CA GLN A 26 -9.14 -21.70 14.13
C GLN A 26 -8.49 -22.60 15.20
N ASP A 27 -8.48 -23.91 14.98
CA ASP A 27 -7.81 -24.90 15.84
C ASP A 27 -6.32 -25.11 15.49
N GLU A 28 -5.81 -24.51 14.40
CA GLU A 28 -4.38 -24.54 14.13
C GLU A 28 -3.65 -23.65 15.14
N ARG A 29 -2.58 -24.19 15.75
CA ARG A 29 -1.74 -23.46 16.70
C ARG A 29 -1.27 -22.16 16.05
N LYS A 30 -1.83 -21.03 16.51
CA LYS A 30 -1.45 -19.69 16.07
C LYS A 30 0.04 -19.50 16.38
N CYS A 31 0.87 -19.64 15.36
CA CYS A 31 2.33 -19.48 15.46
C CYS A 31 2.74 -18.00 15.58
N VAL A 32 1.77 -17.08 15.59
CA VAL A 32 1.98 -15.65 15.71
C VAL A 32 1.12 -15.10 16.85
N ARG A 33 1.75 -14.32 17.73
CA ARG A 33 1.10 -13.53 18.78
C ARG A 33 1.55 -12.08 18.66
N THR A 34 0.73 -11.15 19.09
CA THR A 34 1.03 -9.72 19.02
C THR A 34 0.96 -9.10 20.40
N SER A 35 1.89 -8.19 20.70
CA SER A 35 1.90 -7.36 21.89
C SER A 35 2.29 -5.95 21.49
N ASP A 36 1.31 -5.05 21.41
CA ASP A 36 1.49 -3.67 20.93
C ASP A 36 2.23 -3.64 19.57
N LYS A 37 3.46 -3.15 19.53
CA LYS A 37 4.30 -3.03 18.33
C LYS A 37 5.13 -4.27 17.99
N ILE A 38 4.98 -5.35 18.77
CA ILE A 38 5.80 -6.54 18.67
C ILE A 38 4.98 -7.70 18.11
N VAL A 39 5.57 -8.40 17.14
CA VAL A 39 5.09 -9.68 16.62
C VAL A 39 5.99 -10.79 17.15
N HIS A 40 5.44 -11.66 17.98
CA HIS A 40 6.09 -12.87 18.46
C HIS A 40 5.74 -14.03 17.53
N TYR A 41 6.75 -14.61 16.89
CA TYR A 41 6.60 -15.80 16.06
C TYR A 41 7.15 -17.01 16.83
N GLN A 42 6.32 -18.03 17.04
CA GLN A 42 6.68 -19.23 17.77
C GLN A 42 6.22 -20.49 17.04
N ARG A 43 7.17 -21.36 16.71
CA ARG A 43 6.95 -22.77 16.33
C ARG A 43 7.77 -23.67 17.27
N GLU A 44 7.52 -24.98 17.22
CA GLU A 44 7.97 -25.95 18.24
C GLU A 44 9.44 -25.82 18.69
N ILE A 45 10.35 -25.44 17.78
CA ILE A 45 11.80 -25.35 18.04
C ILE A 45 12.33 -23.91 17.88
N PHE A 46 11.49 -22.96 17.50
CA PHE A 46 11.91 -21.63 17.07
C PHE A 46 11.01 -20.53 17.61
N SER A 47 11.60 -19.50 18.20
CA SER A 47 10.90 -18.33 18.73
C SER A 47 11.67 -17.07 18.36
N ASP A 48 11.01 -16.14 17.69
CA ASP A 48 11.56 -14.84 17.28
C ASP A 48 10.59 -13.71 17.62
N GLU A 49 11.14 -12.50 17.77
CA GLU A 49 10.37 -11.29 18.01
C GLU A 49 10.76 -10.20 17.00
N PHE A 50 9.76 -9.54 16.45
CA PHE A 50 9.94 -8.47 15.46
C PHE A 50 9.19 -7.23 15.93
N GLN A 51 9.90 -6.10 16.03
CA GLN A 51 9.32 -4.81 16.38
C GLN A 51 9.03 -4.00 15.11
N TYR A 52 7.85 -3.39 15.08
CA TYR A 52 7.37 -2.55 13.97
C TYR A 52 6.96 -1.17 14.47
N ASP A 53 6.74 -0.22 13.56
CA ASP A 53 6.15 1.07 13.94
C ASP A 53 4.68 0.91 14.34
N HIS A 54 4.00 -0.06 13.72
CA HIS A 54 2.63 -0.44 14.02
C HIS A 54 2.36 -1.92 13.66
N VAL A 55 1.52 -2.58 14.45
CA VAL A 55 1.06 -3.96 14.18
C VAL A 55 -0.47 -3.97 14.16
N PHE A 56 -1.03 -4.18 12.98
CA PHE A 56 -2.46 -4.43 12.79
C PHE A 56 -2.75 -5.91 12.97
N THR A 57 -3.74 -6.20 13.78
CA THR A 57 -4.29 -7.50 14.09
C THR A 57 -5.44 -7.87 13.14
N GLU A 58 -6.03 -9.03 13.38
CA GLU A 58 -7.18 -9.52 12.61
C GLU A 58 -8.48 -8.75 12.91
N GLU A 59 -8.50 -8.00 14.01
CA GLU A 59 -9.65 -7.20 14.46
C GLU A 59 -9.64 -5.79 13.85
N ASP A 60 -8.49 -5.34 13.32
CA ASP A 60 -8.33 -4.01 12.75
C ASP A 60 -8.99 -3.90 11.37
N ASP A 61 -9.94 -2.98 11.28
CA ASP A 61 -10.68 -2.71 10.05
C ASP A 61 -9.88 -1.86 9.05
N GLN A 62 -10.44 -1.69 7.86
CA GLN A 62 -9.77 -0.96 6.77
C GLN A 62 -9.57 0.53 7.09
N LEU A 63 -10.45 1.12 7.88
CA LEU A 63 -10.34 2.51 8.31
C LEU A 63 -9.16 2.68 9.28
N THR A 64 -9.04 1.80 10.26
CA THR A 64 -7.93 1.79 11.22
C THR A 64 -6.59 1.62 10.51
N VAL A 65 -6.52 0.71 9.54
CA VAL A 65 -5.33 0.51 8.70
C VAL A 65 -4.99 1.76 7.88
N PHE A 66 -6.00 2.43 7.34
CA PHE A 66 -5.80 3.69 6.63
C PHE A 66 -5.29 4.80 7.56
N ASP A 67 -5.93 4.99 8.72
CA ASP A 67 -5.64 6.08 9.64
C ASP A 67 -4.24 5.99 10.25
N ALA A 68 -3.78 4.81 10.65
CA ALA A 68 -2.44 4.64 11.19
C ALA A 68 -1.38 4.42 10.09
N GLY A 69 -1.71 3.69 9.02
CA GLY A 69 -0.75 3.24 8.03
C GLY A 69 -0.54 4.19 6.85
N ALA A 70 -1.60 4.85 6.38
CA ALA A 70 -1.57 5.61 5.13
C ALA A 70 -1.81 7.11 5.30
N ARG A 71 -2.67 7.52 6.24
CA ARG A 71 -3.06 8.93 6.46
C ARG A 71 -1.86 9.86 6.60
N PRO A 72 -0.78 9.55 7.35
CA PRO A 72 0.30 10.52 7.48
C PRO A 72 1.08 10.70 6.16
N ALA A 73 1.14 9.67 5.31
CA ALA A 73 1.69 9.81 3.96
C ALA A 73 0.78 10.65 3.04
N VAL A 74 -0.54 10.60 3.25
CA VAL A 74 -1.49 11.47 2.54
C VAL A 74 -1.35 12.92 2.98
N GLU A 75 -1.16 13.15 4.28
CA GLU A 75 -0.89 14.48 4.85
C GLU A 75 0.42 15.06 4.29
N ASP A 76 1.50 14.26 4.22
CA ASP A 76 2.75 14.65 3.57
C ASP A 76 2.53 15.12 2.11
N ILE A 77 1.72 14.37 1.35
CA ILE A 77 1.38 14.70 -0.04
C ILE A 77 0.60 16.01 -0.12
N MET A 78 -0.33 16.26 0.81
CA MET A 78 -1.08 17.51 0.89
C MET A 78 -0.19 18.71 1.22
N ASP A 79 0.89 18.49 1.98
CA ASP A 79 1.90 19.49 2.30
C ASP A 79 2.96 19.68 1.20
N GLY A 80 2.85 18.94 0.09
CA GLY A 80 3.71 19.06 -1.09
C GLY A 80 4.95 18.18 -1.08
N TYR A 81 5.00 17.16 -0.21
CA TYR A 81 6.07 16.17 -0.17
C TYR A 81 5.72 14.92 -0.98
N ASN A 82 6.76 14.22 -1.46
CA ASN A 82 6.57 12.92 -2.10
C ASN A 82 6.51 11.83 -1.04
N SER A 83 5.47 10.99 -1.10
CA SER A 83 5.31 9.83 -0.22
C SER A 83 4.99 8.57 -1.00
N THR A 84 5.51 7.44 -0.52
CA THR A 84 5.34 6.12 -1.16
C THR A 84 4.90 5.10 -0.11
N ILE A 85 3.82 4.37 -0.40
CA ILE A 85 3.34 3.24 0.40
C ILE A 85 3.57 1.96 -0.39
N LEU A 86 4.24 0.98 0.22
CA LEU A 86 4.49 -0.34 -0.37
C LEU A 86 3.82 -1.43 0.46
N ALA A 87 3.00 -2.26 -0.20
CA ALA A 87 2.45 -3.47 0.40
C ALA A 87 3.28 -4.69 -0.04
N TYR A 88 4.13 -5.21 0.85
CA TYR A 88 5.02 -6.33 0.55
C TYR A 88 4.62 -7.60 1.31
N ARG A 89 4.32 -8.70 0.60
CA ARG A 89 4.09 -10.06 1.16
C ARG A 89 4.07 -11.15 0.06
N GLN A 90 4.04 -12.43 0.46
CA GLN A 90 3.77 -13.59 -0.42
C GLN A 90 2.37 -13.54 -1.07
N THR A 91 2.10 -14.30 -2.13
CA THR A 91 0.76 -14.46 -2.74
C THR A 91 -0.30 -14.90 -1.72
N SER A 92 -1.56 -14.46 -1.90
CA SER A 92 -2.71 -14.78 -1.03
C SER A 92 -2.71 -14.19 0.40
N SER A 93 -1.76 -13.32 0.72
CA SER A 93 -1.59 -12.75 2.08
C SER A 93 -2.36 -11.43 2.35
N GLY A 94 -3.18 -10.95 1.42
CA GLY A 94 -4.00 -9.75 1.61
C GLY A 94 -3.41 -8.42 1.13
N LYS A 95 -2.42 -8.43 0.22
CA LYS A 95 -1.89 -7.20 -0.42
C LYS A 95 -2.99 -6.40 -1.13
N THR A 96 -3.75 -7.05 -2.01
CA THR A 96 -4.88 -6.43 -2.75
C THR A 96 -5.96 -5.95 -1.79
N PHE A 97 -6.31 -6.76 -0.80
CA PHE A 97 -7.29 -6.37 0.23
C PHE A 97 -6.85 -5.12 1.00
N THR A 98 -5.56 -4.98 1.30
CA THR A 98 -5.05 -3.79 2.01
C THR A 98 -5.06 -2.54 1.12
N MET A 99 -4.61 -2.66 -0.13
CA MET A 99 -4.50 -1.52 -1.03
C MET A 99 -5.83 -1.10 -1.66
N GLN A 100 -6.61 -2.06 -2.18
CA GLN A 100 -7.85 -1.80 -2.89
C GLN A 100 -9.08 -1.98 -1.99
N GLY A 101 -9.06 -3.00 -1.13
CA GLY A 101 -10.24 -3.42 -0.37
C GLY A 101 -10.91 -4.65 -0.95
N ASP A 102 -12.10 -4.93 -0.44
CA ASP A 102 -13.00 -5.92 -1.05
C ASP A 102 -13.70 -5.32 -2.27
N ASP A 103 -14.18 -6.18 -3.18
CA ASP A 103 -14.89 -5.77 -4.41
C ASP A 103 -16.38 -5.48 -4.12
N THR A 104 -16.66 -4.88 -2.97
CA THR A 104 -18.00 -4.51 -2.51
C THR A 104 -18.20 -3.01 -2.67
N ASP A 105 -19.43 -2.59 -3.00
CA ASP A 105 -19.81 -1.17 -3.04
C ASP A 105 -19.89 -0.53 -1.63
N ARG A 106 -19.37 -1.20 -0.59
CA ARG A 106 -19.43 -0.71 0.80
C ARG A 106 -18.19 0.14 1.11
N PRO A 107 -18.36 1.45 1.42
CA PRO A 107 -17.22 2.32 1.73
C PRO A 107 -16.40 1.90 2.97
N ALA A 108 -16.98 1.09 3.86
CA ALA A 108 -16.28 0.53 5.01
C ALA A 108 -15.19 -0.47 4.60
N ASP A 109 -15.36 -1.17 3.47
CA ASP A 109 -14.45 -2.23 3.01
C ASP A 109 -13.34 -1.70 2.09
N HIS A 110 -13.47 -0.45 1.63
CA HIS A 110 -12.49 0.23 0.80
C HIS A 110 -11.09 0.20 1.45
N GLY A 111 -10.08 -0.17 0.67
CA GLY A 111 -8.68 -0.14 1.09
C GLY A 111 -8.08 1.27 1.03
N ILE A 112 -6.75 1.34 1.01
CA ILE A 112 -6.01 2.61 0.99
C ILE A 112 -6.30 3.44 -0.26
N VAL A 113 -6.22 2.86 -1.46
CA VAL A 113 -6.31 3.56 -2.75
C VAL A 113 -7.66 4.26 -2.96
N PRO A 114 -8.83 3.59 -2.84
CA PRO A 114 -10.11 4.27 -3.02
C PRO A 114 -10.39 5.35 -1.96
N ARG A 115 -9.73 5.29 -0.79
CA ARG A 115 -9.82 6.35 0.25
C ARG A 115 -8.99 7.58 -0.07
N THR A 116 -7.98 7.49 -0.94
CA THR A 116 -7.11 8.62 -1.33
C THR A 116 -7.49 9.27 -2.65
N ALA A 117 -8.26 8.59 -3.52
CA ALA A 117 -8.41 8.87 -4.95
C ALA A 117 -9.20 10.14 -5.36
N THR A 118 -9.17 11.22 -4.58
CA THR A 118 -9.80 12.51 -4.97
C THR A 118 -8.99 13.32 -6.00
N ILE A 119 -7.83 12.81 -6.44
CA ILE A 119 -6.87 13.48 -7.34
C ILE A 119 -6.63 12.68 -8.63
N LYS A 120 -5.89 13.27 -9.58
CA LYS A 120 -5.44 12.62 -10.81
C LYS A 120 -4.64 11.34 -10.49
N LEU A 121 -5.18 10.19 -10.88
CA LEU A 121 -4.54 8.88 -10.71
C LEU A 121 -3.82 8.45 -11.99
N SER A 122 -2.71 7.75 -11.85
CA SER A 122 -2.07 6.97 -12.92
C SER A 122 -1.83 5.56 -12.38
N CYS A 123 -2.27 4.54 -13.12
CA CYS A 123 -2.20 3.14 -12.69
C CYS A 123 -1.36 2.36 -13.70
N VAL A 124 -0.32 1.68 -13.21
CA VAL A 124 0.62 0.94 -14.05
C VAL A 124 0.85 -0.47 -13.49
N GLU A 125 1.04 -1.43 -14.37
CA GLU A 125 1.46 -2.79 -14.04
C GLU A 125 2.91 -2.99 -14.45
N MET A 126 3.72 -3.57 -13.56
CA MET A 126 5.07 -4.03 -13.88
C MET A 126 5.08 -5.55 -13.90
N TYR A 127 5.28 -6.14 -15.08
CA TYR A 127 5.30 -7.58 -15.28
C TYR A 127 6.42 -7.98 -16.23
N MET A 128 7.25 -8.95 -15.84
CA MET A 128 8.36 -9.46 -16.67
C MET A 128 9.26 -8.34 -17.25
N GLU A 129 9.70 -7.41 -16.39
CA GLU A 129 10.51 -6.24 -16.77
C GLU A 129 9.85 -5.27 -17.77
N GLN A 130 8.53 -5.38 -17.95
CA GLN A 130 7.75 -4.51 -18.81
C GLN A 130 6.74 -3.72 -17.99
N VAL A 131 6.53 -2.46 -18.36
CA VAL A 131 5.56 -1.56 -17.74
C VAL A 131 4.36 -1.40 -18.68
N PHE A 132 3.15 -1.55 -18.15
CA PHE A 132 1.90 -1.41 -18.90
C PHE A 132 1.00 -0.37 -18.25
N ASP A 133 0.35 0.44 -19.08
CA ASP A 133 -0.69 1.37 -18.63
C ASP A 133 -2.02 0.61 -18.46
N LEU A 134 -2.51 0.55 -17.22
CA LEU A 134 -3.77 -0.11 -16.85
C LEU A 134 -5.01 0.73 -17.15
N LEU A 135 -4.84 2.03 -17.42
CA LEU A 135 -5.94 2.94 -17.78
C LEU A 135 -6.14 3.04 -19.31
N SER A 136 -5.27 2.39 -20.10
CA SER A 136 -5.40 2.36 -21.55
C SER A 136 -6.61 1.52 -21.99
N PRO A 137 -7.44 1.99 -22.93
CA PRO A 137 -8.58 1.23 -23.45
C PRO A 137 -8.17 0.04 -24.34
N GLN A 138 -6.88 -0.13 -24.66
CA GLN A 138 -6.39 -1.26 -25.45
C GLN A 138 -6.37 -2.56 -24.65
N ARG A 139 -6.99 -3.61 -25.20
CA ARG A 139 -6.89 -4.98 -24.65
C ARG A 139 -5.42 -5.42 -24.63
N GLY A 140 -4.91 -5.73 -23.43
CA GLY A 140 -3.51 -6.11 -23.20
C GLY A 140 -2.62 -4.99 -22.67
N GLY A 141 -3.15 -3.78 -22.46
CA GLY A 141 -2.41 -2.64 -21.91
C GLY A 141 -1.45 -2.01 -22.92
N MET A 142 -1.23 -0.70 -22.81
CA MET A 142 -0.21 -0.03 -23.62
C MET A 142 1.14 -0.18 -22.93
N LYS A 143 2.11 -0.82 -23.60
CA LYS A 143 3.48 -0.91 -23.09
C LYS A 143 4.11 0.49 -23.00
N LEU A 144 4.56 0.85 -21.80
CA LEU A 144 5.18 2.12 -21.49
C LEU A 144 6.71 2.02 -21.58
N ARG A 145 7.34 3.10 -22.03
CA ARG A 145 8.80 3.28 -22.01
C ARG A 145 9.19 4.17 -20.83
N ILE A 146 10.11 3.69 -20.01
CA ILE A 146 10.71 4.47 -18.92
C ILE A 146 11.73 5.43 -19.53
N ARG A 147 11.68 6.70 -19.12
CA ARG A 147 12.59 7.78 -19.53
C ARG A 147 13.17 8.45 -18.30
N GLU A 148 14.32 9.10 -18.46
CA GLU A 148 15.01 9.83 -17.40
C GLU A 148 15.31 11.26 -17.89
N ASP A 149 15.06 12.25 -17.04
CA ASP A 149 15.39 13.65 -17.28
C ASP A 149 16.07 14.25 -16.06
N ALA A 150 17.11 15.06 -16.27
CA ALA A 150 17.95 15.60 -15.20
C ALA A 150 17.19 16.50 -14.20
N ARG A 151 16.03 17.06 -14.58
CA ARG A 151 15.21 17.92 -13.72
C ARG A 151 14.00 17.20 -13.15
N ARG A 152 13.44 16.24 -13.88
CA ARG A 152 12.20 15.53 -13.51
C ARG A 152 12.43 14.16 -12.88
N GLY A 153 13.65 13.62 -12.97
CA GLY A 153 13.96 12.25 -12.56
C GLY A 153 13.43 11.22 -13.55
N LEU A 154 13.06 10.04 -13.04
CA LEU A 154 12.46 8.95 -13.83
C LEU A 154 10.97 9.24 -14.08
N PHE A 155 10.54 9.12 -15.33
CA PHE A 155 9.15 9.33 -15.73
C PHE A 155 8.79 8.43 -16.92
N TRP A 156 7.49 8.23 -17.13
CA TRP A 156 6.97 7.64 -18.36
C TRP A 156 6.02 8.65 -19.01
N VAL A 157 6.03 8.70 -20.34
CA VAL A 157 5.05 9.44 -21.13
C VAL A 157 4.45 8.42 -22.09
N PRO A 158 3.12 8.38 -22.26
CA PRO A 158 2.52 7.67 -23.38
C PRO A 158 3.25 8.04 -24.67
N ASP A 159 3.76 7.06 -25.43
CA ASP A 159 4.44 7.32 -26.71
C ASP A 159 3.51 7.95 -27.75
N ARG A 160 2.20 8.12 -27.43
CA ARG A 160 1.29 9.02 -28.13
C ARG A 160 0.95 10.20 -27.25
N LEU A 161 1.45 11.38 -27.64
CA LEU A 161 0.77 12.63 -27.33
C LEU A 161 -0.63 12.51 -27.95
N TYR A 162 -1.67 12.33 -27.14
CA TYR A 162 -3.01 12.65 -27.59
C TYR A 162 -3.03 14.17 -27.83
N HIS A 163 -2.67 14.57 -29.06
CA HIS A 163 -3.08 15.85 -29.61
C HIS A 163 -4.59 15.73 -29.86
N GLY A 164 -5.35 16.09 -28.83
CA GLY A 164 -6.79 16.19 -28.87
C GLY A 164 -7.20 17.31 -27.93
N TRP A 165 -7.01 18.54 -28.39
CA TRP A 165 -7.74 19.68 -27.87
C TRP A 165 -9.21 19.54 -28.28
N ILE A 166 -10.07 20.01 -27.36
CA ILE A 166 -11.54 20.16 -27.41
C ILE A 166 -12.31 18.89 -27.03
#